data_AF-A0A4P5SNY6-F1
#
_entry.id   AF-A0A4P5SNY6-F1
#
_cell.length_a   1.000
_cell.length_b   1.000
_cell.length_c   1.000
_cell.angle_alpha   90.00
_cell.angle_beta   90.00
_cell.angle_gamma   90.00
#
_symmetry.space_group_name_H-M   'P 1'
#
loop_
_entity.id
_entity.type
_entity.pdbx_description
1 polymer ?
#
loop_
_entity_poly.entity_id
_entity_poly.type
_entity_poly.pdbx_seq_one_letter_code
_entity_poly.pdbx_strand_id
1 'polypeptide(L)'
;MSFIKNNTTTTTRINNIVNGVNNASSSSLDTSSSSSFNIGRFSGDASYSLNGLFGELIIFSRALKEDERLDVERYLAKKWGVKI
;
A
#
# COMPACT_ATOMS: atom_id res chain seq x y z
N MET A 1 1.42 2.99 7.02
CA MET A 1 1.75 3.12 5.59
C MET A 1 0.55 2.64 4.79
N SER A 2 0.08 3.40 3.81
CA SER A 2 -1.02 3.00 2.92
C SER A 2 -0.67 3.27 1.45
N PHE A 3 -1.17 2.41 0.57
CA PHE A 3 -1.01 2.50 -0.88
C PHE A 3 -2.38 2.50 -1.52
N ILE A 4 -2.67 3.50 -2.35
CA ILE A 4 -3.92 3.59 -3.10
C ILE A 4 -3.58 3.68 -4.58
N LYS A 5 -4.08 2.74 -5.37
CA LYS A 5 -4.09 2.82 -6.82
C LYS A 5 -5.47 3.24 -7.31
N ASN A 6 -5.51 4.30 -8.09
CA ASN A 6 -6.71 4.74 -8.81
C ASN A 6 -6.33 5.01 -10.27
N ASN A 7 -6.78 4.15 -11.18
CA ASN A 7 -6.38 4.15 -12.58
C ASN A 7 -4.84 4.11 -12.73
N THR A 8 -4.26 5.14 -13.33
CA THR A 8 -2.82 5.30 -13.57
C THR A 8 -2.08 5.85 -12.35
N THR A 9 -2.77 6.42 -11.37
CA THR A 9 -2.15 7.08 -10.22
C THR A 9 -2.02 6.12 -9.04
N THR A 10 -0.81 6.00 -8.50
CA THR A 10 -0.54 5.35 -7.21
C THR A 10 -0.06 6.39 -6.22
N THR A 11 -0.77 6.53 -5.11
CA THR A 11 -0.39 7.41 -4.01
C THR A 11 0.07 6.59 -2.81
N THR A 12 1.21 6.99 -2.27
CA THR A 12 1.82 6.39 -1.09
C THR A 12 1.76 7.35 0.07
N ARG A 13 1.30 6.88 1.24
CA ARG A 13 1.20 7.71 2.45
C ARG A 13 1.85 7.07 3.67
N ILE A 14 2.58 7.87 4.44
CA ILE A 14 3.13 7.49 5.75
C ILE A 14 2.45 8.38 6.79
N ASN A 15 1.80 7.76 7.78
CA ASN A 15 1.08 8.47 8.85
C ASN A 15 0.20 9.60 8.31
N ASN A 16 -0.69 9.27 7.38
CA ASN A 16 -1.59 10.22 6.71
C ASN A 16 -0.92 11.28 5.80
N ILE A 17 0.41 11.41 5.77
CA ILE A 17 1.13 12.35 4.90
C ILE A 17 1.42 11.71 3.55
N VAL A 18 1.14 12.42 2.45
CA VAL A 18 1.55 11.99 1.09
C VAL A 18 3.06 11.98 1.00
N ASN A 19 3.64 10.80 0.82
CA ASN A 19 5.07 10.62 0.64
C ASN A 19 5.46 10.47 -0.84
N GLY A 20 4.50 10.17 -1.72
CA GLY A 20 4.75 10.10 -3.16
C GLY A 20 3.48 9.87 -3.98
N VAL A 21 3.52 10.36 -5.22
CA VAL A 21 2.48 10.15 -6.24
C VAL A 21 3.18 9.70 -7.52
N ASN A 22 2.90 8.48 -7.95
CA ASN A 22 3.41 7.93 -9.21
C ASN A 22 2.28 7.87 -10.23
N ASN A 23 2.52 8.39 -11.44
CA ASN A 23 1.58 8.30 -12.56
C ASN A 23 2.15 7.32 -13.59
N ALA A 24 1.55 6.13 -13.68
CA ALA A 24 1.90 5.14 -14.68
C ALA A 24 1.29 5.51 -16.05
N SER A 25 1.94 5.11 -17.14
CA SER A 25 1.39 5.30 -18.50
C SER A 25 0.21 4.36 -18.81
N SER A 26 -0.01 3.33 -18.00
CA SER A 26 -1.12 2.38 -18.14
C SER A 26 -1.90 2.25 -16.82
N SER A 27 -3.22 2.08 -16.94
CA SER A 27 -4.13 1.86 -15.80
C SER A 27 -4.05 0.43 -15.26
N SER A 28 -3.49 -0.50 -16.03
CA SER A 28 -3.37 -1.91 -15.65
C SER A 28 -2.36 -2.07 -14.51
N LEU A 29 -2.68 -2.90 -13.52
CA LEU A 29 -1.63 -3.47 -12.66
C LEU A 29 -0.88 -4.41 -13.59
N ASP A 30 0.35 -4.06 -13.97
CA ASP A 30 1.17 -4.96 -14.78
C ASP A 30 1.44 -6.23 -13.95
N THR A 31 0.61 -7.23 -14.20
CA THR A 31 0.70 -8.58 -13.63
C THR A 31 1.40 -9.53 -14.60
N SER A 32 1.84 -9.03 -15.77
CA SER A 32 2.32 -9.85 -16.87
C SER A 32 3.71 -10.46 -16.63
N SER A 33 4.45 -9.94 -15.64
CA SER A 33 5.78 -10.45 -15.26
C SER A 33 5.84 -11.12 -13.88
N SER A 34 4.76 -11.04 -13.09
CA SER A 34 4.74 -11.50 -11.70
C SER A 34 3.53 -12.38 -11.46
N SER A 35 3.69 -13.69 -11.59
CA SER A 35 2.67 -14.69 -11.26
C SER A 35 2.30 -14.73 -9.76
N SER A 36 2.95 -13.91 -8.92
CA SER A 36 2.83 -13.94 -7.46
C SER A 36 2.64 -12.53 -6.89
N PHE A 37 1.67 -12.40 -5.97
CA PHE A 37 1.52 -11.22 -5.12
C PHE A 37 2.61 -11.24 -4.05
N ASN A 38 3.63 -10.38 -4.21
CA ASN A 38 4.76 -10.31 -3.27
C ASN A 38 4.49 -9.24 -2.21
N ILE A 39 4.69 -9.59 -0.94
CA ILE A 39 4.61 -8.67 0.20
C ILE A 39 5.99 -8.59 0.84
N GLY A 40 6.46 -7.38 1.14
CA GLY A 40 7.76 -7.19 1.79
C GLY A 40 8.96 -7.56 0.93
N ARG A 41 8.80 -7.58 -0.39
CA ARG A 41 9.90 -7.80 -1.33
C ARG A 41 9.57 -7.21 -2.70
N PHE A 42 10.58 -6.72 -3.41
CA PHE A 42 10.51 -6.43 -4.84
C PHE A 42 10.76 -7.70 -5.67
N SER A 43 9.90 -7.97 -6.66
CA SER A 43 9.91 -9.20 -7.46
C SER A 43 11.28 -9.46 -8.11
N GLY A 44 11.85 -10.64 -7.85
CA GLY A 44 13.07 -11.10 -8.51
C GLY A 44 14.38 -10.74 -7.80
N ASP A 45 14.39 -9.78 -6.86
CA ASP A 45 15.63 -9.33 -6.20
C ASP A 45 15.54 -9.50 -4.67
N ALA A 46 16.42 -10.32 -4.11
CA ALA A 46 16.45 -10.59 -2.68
C ALA A 46 17.04 -9.43 -1.87
N SER A 47 17.74 -8.50 -2.52
CA SER A 47 18.34 -7.32 -1.90
C SER A 47 17.30 -6.30 -1.45
N TYR A 48 16.10 -6.34 -2.05
CA TYR A 48 14.98 -5.46 -1.72
C TYR A 48 13.89 -6.18 -0.90
N SER A 49 14.29 -7.08 0.00
CA SER A 49 13.39 -7.67 0.99
C SER A 49 13.32 -6.83 2.26
N LEU A 50 12.12 -6.63 2.79
CA LEU A 50 11.92 -6.11 4.12
C LEU A 50 12.46 -7.12 5.14
N ASN A 51 13.42 -6.68 5.97
CA ASN A 51 13.80 -7.38 7.18
C ASN A 51 13.00 -6.80 8.35
N GLY A 52 11.80 -7.32 8.58
CA GLY A 52 10.88 -6.82 9.59
C GLY A 52 9.59 -7.62 9.66
N LEU A 53 8.71 -7.21 10.57
CA LEU A 53 7.41 -7.85 10.80
C LEU A 53 6.28 -6.97 10.28
N PHE A 54 5.28 -7.61 9.67
CA PHE A 54 4.00 -6.98 9.39
C PHE A 54 3.03 -7.32 10.53
N GLY A 55 2.44 -6.30 11.15
CA GLY A 55 1.38 -6.52 12.14
C GLY A 55 0.08 -6.98 11.49
N GLU A 56 -0.35 -6.31 10.42
CA GLU A 56 -1.62 -6.58 9.74
C GLU A 56 -1.60 -6.07 8.29
N LEU A 57 -2.32 -6.78 7.40
CA LEU A 57 -2.51 -6.40 6.00
C LEU A 57 -3.99 -6.50 5.63
N ILE A 58 -4.55 -5.41 5.11
CA ILE A 58 -5.94 -5.32 4.65
C ILE A 58 -5.93 -4.85 3.19
N ILE A 59 -6.58 -5.61 2.31
CA ILE A 59 -6.63 -5.36 0.86
C ILE A 59 -8.07 -5.16 0.43
N PHE A 60 -8.31 -4.12 -0.38
CA PHE A 60 -9.61 -3.79 -0.93
C PHE A 60 -9.58 -3.93 -2.46
N SER A 61 -10.70 -4.37 -3.05
CA SER A 61 -10.87 -4.49 -4.51
C SER A 61 -11.12 -3.16 -5.22
N ARG A 62 -11.17 -2.05 -4.47
CA ARG A 62 -11.39 -0.69 -4.97
C ARG A 62 -10.50 0.31 -4.25
N ALA A 63 -10.33 1.48 -4.86
CA ALA A 63 -9.78 2.63 -4.16
C ALA A 63 -10.75 3.08 -3.05
N LEU A 64 -10.23 3.26 -1.84
CA LEU A 64 -10.98 3.84 -0.72
C LEU A 64 -11.07 5.36 -0.90
N LYS A 65 -12.20 5.93 -0.45
CA LYS A 65 -12.32 7.37 -0.21
C LYS A 65 -11.46 7.77 0.99
N GLU A 66 -11.21 9.06 1.13
CA GLU A 66 -10.37 9.59 2.19
C GLU A 66 -10.90 9.23 3.59
N ASP A 67 -12.19 9.39 3.84
CA ASP A 67 -12.79 9.07 5.14
C ASP A 67 -12.70 7.57 5.47
N GLU A 68 -12.97 6.71 4.47
CA GLU A 68 -12.89 5.26 4.64
C GLU A 68 -11.45 4.81 4.96
N ARG A 69 -10.46 5.44 4.31
CA ARG A 69 -9.04 5.20 4.61
C ARG A 69 -8.68 5.67 6.02
N LEU A 70 -9.14 6.85 6.42
CA LEU A 70 -8.91 7.38 7.78
C LEU A 70 -9.51 6.47 8.85
N ASP A 71 -10.69 5.89 8.61
CA ASP A 71 -11.32 4.96 9.54
C ASP A 71 -10.51 3.67 9.69
N VAL A 72 -9.96 3.13 8.59
CA VAL A 72 -9.04 1.98 8.63
C VAL A 72 -7.74 2.33 9.37
N GLU A 73 -7.15 3.49 9.11
CA GLU A 73 -5.92 3.92 9.79
C GLU A 73 -6.15 4.15 11.29
N ARG A 74 -7.29 4.72 11.69
CA ARG A 74 -7.68 4.87 13.11
C ARG A 74 -7.90 3.52 13.78
N TYR A 75 -8.53 2.57 13.09
CA TYR A 75 -8.68 1.20 13.58
C TYR A 75 -7.32 0.56 13.87
N LEU A 76 -6.39 0.61 12.91
CA LEU A 76 -5.05 0.05 13.06
C LEU A 76 -4.24 0.77 14.14
N ALA A 77 -4.30 2.11 14.18
CA ALA A 77 -3.65 2.93 15.20
C ALA A 77 -4.10 2.54 16.61
N LYS A 78 -5.41 2.39 16.82
CA LYS A 78 -5.99 1.96 18.09
C LYS A 78 -5.58 0.53 18.46
N LYS A 79 -5.60 -0.39 17.49
CA LYS A 79 -5.28 -1.81 17.72
C LYS A 79 -3.82 -2.02 18.10
N TRP A 80 -2.91 -1.30 17.45
CA TRP A 80 -1.47 -1.48 17.59
C TRP A 80 -0.81 -0.41 18.48
N GLY A 81 -1.58 0.52 19.06
CA GLY A 81 -1.07 1.57 19.94
C GLY A 81 -0.18 2.61 19.25
N VAL A 82 -0.36 2.81 17.93
CA VAL A 82 0.45 3.72 17.12
C VAL A 82 -0.27 5.07 17.01
N LYS A 83 0.48 6.18 17.10
CA LYS A 83 -0.06 7.52 16.84
C LYS A 83 -0.05 7.81 15.34
N ILE A 84 -1.17 8.32 14.86
CA ILE A 84 -1.40 8.77 13.47
C ILE A 84 -1.54 10.28 13.41
#